data_AF-A0A2V6PZ73-F1
#
_entry.id   AF-A0A2V6PZ73-F1
#
_cell.length_a   1.000
_cell.length_b   1.000
_cell.length_c   1.000
_cell.angle_alpha   90.00
_cell.angle_beta   90.00
_cell.angle_gamma   90.00
#
_symmetry.space_group_name_H-M   'P 1'
#
loop_
_entity.id
_entity.type
_entity.pdbx_description
1 polymer ?
#
loop_
_entity_poly.entity_id
_entity_poly.type
_entity_poly.pdbx_seq_one_letter_code
_entity_poly.pdbx_strand_id
1 'polypeptide(L)'
;MSQTVNYFEVFGLPRTLGIDAGQLQAKFYELSRRYHPDFQQSAPPAEQERALTLSALVNTAYRTLRDPIARIEYLVRLEEGRDTREGSAVKPAAPPELLEEIFEVQEMLEDAKASGLDDEGRNRLAAERDRLVARCRQEEELLTGALAADWDEASPAGRPRVVAAFKAALATRAYLRTVIDDLEAALDPAGETDVTHHRH
;
A
#
# COMPACT_ATOMS: atom_id res chain seq x y z
N MET A 1 -14.68 -25.27 9.15
CA MET A 1 -13.63 -24.36 8.65
C MET A 1 -14.27 -23.01 8.44
N SER A 2 -13.91 -22.01 9.25
CA SER A 2 -14.41 -20.65 9.08
C SER A 2 -13.85 -20.13 7.76
N GLN A 3 -14.68 -20.00 6.72
CA GLN A 3 -14.30 -19.19 5.58
C GLN A 3 -14.18 -17.75 6.09
N THR A 4 -12.95 -17.28 6.28
CA THR A 4 -12.70 -15.85 6.46
C THR A 4 -13.13 -15.16 5.18
N VAL A 5 -14.31 -14.54 5.24
CA VAL A 5 -14.86 -13.72 4.15
C VAL A 5 -13.83 -12.66 3.80
N ASN A 6 -13.38 -12.65 2.55
CA ASN A 6 -12.43 -11.63 2.07
C ASN A 6 -13.16 -10.31 1.75
N TYR A 7 -12.43 -9.21 1.61
CA TYR A 7 -13.00 -7.88 1.43
C TYR A 7 -13.81 -7.76 0.13
N PHE A 8 -13.43 -8.46 -0.94
CA PHE A 8 -14.23 -8.50 -2.16
C PHE A 8 -15.59 -9.17 -1.91
N GLU A 9 -15.61 -10.28 -1.16
CA GLU A 9 -16.83 -10.97 -0.76
C GLU A 9 -17.72 -10.14 0.18
N VAL A 10 -17.14 -9.31 1.07
CA VAL A 10 -17.90 -8.38 1.93
C VAL A 10 -18.79 -7.46 1.09
N PHE A 11 -18.29 -6.98 -0.05
CA PHE A 11 -19.04 -6.10 -0.96
C PHE A 11 -19.75 -6.85 -2.09
N GLY A 12 -19.64 -8.19 -2.16
CA GLY A 12 -20.16 -8.99 -3.26
C GLY A 12 -19.52 -8.65 -4.61
N LEU A 13 -18.26 -8.21 -4.59
CA LEU A 13 -17.50 -7.82 -5.78
C LEU A 13 -16.65 -8.99 -6.30
N PRO A 14 -16.44 -9.09 -7.62
CA PRO A 14 -15.41 -9.99 -8.14
C PRO A 14 -14.02 -9.52 -7.68
N ARG A 15 -13.05 -10.45 -7.67
CA ARG A 15 -11.64 -10.17 -7.32
C ARG A 15 -10.92 -9.49 -8.49
N THR A 16 -11.40 -8.31 -8.86
CA THR A 16 -10.88 -7.49 -9.95
C THR A 16 -10.27 -6.20 -9.39
N LEU A 17 -9.33 -5.62 -10.12
CA LEU A 17 -8.68 -4.36 -9.76
C LEU A 17 -9.35 -3.16 -10.43
N GLY A 18 -10.13 -3.33 -11.51
CA GLY A 18 -10.98 -2.29 -12.09
C GLY A 18 -12.29 -1.99 -11.34
N ILE A 19 -12.25 -1.81 -10.00
CA ILE A 19 -13.47 -1.51 -9.22
C ILE A 19 -13.93 -0.06 -9.44
N ASP A 20 -15.21 0.10 -9.77
CA ASP A 20 -15.92 1.37 -9.78
C ASP A 20 -16.06 1.95 -8.36
N ALA A 21 -15.42 3.11 -8.14
CA ALA A 21 -15.39 3.76 -6.83
C ALA A 21 -16.78 4.20 -6.35
N GLY A 22 -17.68 4.60 -7.26
CA GLY A 22 -19.05 5.00 -6.93
C GLY A 22 -19.89 3.80 -6.48
N GLN A 23 -19.76 2.66 -7.17
CA GLN A 23 -20.43 1.42 -6.77
C GLN A 23 -19.91 0.91 -5.42
N LEU A 24 -18.59 0.94 -5.21
CA LEU A 24 -17.99 0.57 -3.93
C LEU A 24 -18.50 1.47 -2.79
N GLN A 25 -18.55 2.79 -3.01
CA GLN A 25 -19.02 3.75 -2.02
C GLN A 25 -20.53 3.57 -1.72
N ALA A 26 -21.35 3.34 -2.73
CA ALA A 26 -22.78 3.07 -2.54
C ALA A 26 -23.00 1.81 -1.69
N LYS A 27 -22.25 0.74 -1.98
CA LYS A 27 -22.29 -0.51 -1.21
C LYS A 27 -21.78 -0.33 0.22
N PHE A 28 -20.74 0.47 0.41
CA PHE A 28 -20.28 0.86 1.75
C PHE A 28 -21.41 1.52 2.56
N TYR A 29 -22.09 2.54 2.04
CA TYR A 29 -23.19 3.18 2.77
C TYR A 29 -24.39 2.26 3.02
N GLU A 30 -24.66 1.30 2.13
CA GLU A 30 -25.66 0.26 2.35
C GLU A 30 -25.30 -0.62 3.56
N LEU A 31 -24.08 -1.18 3.56
CA LEU A 31 -23.61 -2.10 4.60
C LEU A 31 -23.37 -1.39 5.94
N SER A 32 -22.81 -0.18 5.94
CA SER A 32 -22.59 0.62 7.16
C SER A 32 -23.90 0.94 7.87
N ARG A 33 -24.99 1.21 7.14
CA ARG A 33 -26.32 1.39 7.74
C ARG A 33 -26.87 0.08 8.28
N ARG A 34 -26.69 -1.02 7.57
CA ARG A 34 -27.18 -2.35 7.98
C ARG A 34 -26.52 -2.86 9.27
N TYR A 35 -25.22 -2.60 9.43
CA TYR A 35 -24.42 -3.09 10.56
C TYR A 35 -24.07 -2.01 11.58
N HIS A 36 -24.72 -0.84 11.52
CA HIS A 36 -24.41 0.23 12.46
C HIS A 36 -24.71 -0.20 13.89
N PRO A 37 -23.75 -0.07 14.84
CA PRO A 37 -23.95 -0.48 16.23
C PRO A 37 -25.10 0.28 16.91
N ASP A 38 -25.41 1.50 16.47
CA ASP A 38 -26.52 2.29 17.03
C ASP A 38 -27.90 1.62 16.84
N PHE A 39 -28.08 0.79 15.80
CA PHE A 39 -29.34 0.05 15.62
C PHE A 39 -29.44 -1.19 16.52
N GLN A 40 -28.35 -1.55 17.22
CA GLN A 40 -28.25 -2.76 18.03
C GLN A 40 -28.06 -2.45 19.53
N GLN A 41 -28.23 -1.20 19.97
CA GLN A 41 -28.04 -0.80 21.37
C GLN A 41 -28.94 -1.54 22.36
N SER A 42 -30.11 -2.02 21.91
CA SER A 42 -31.03 -2.84 22.70
C SER A 42 -30.88 -4.34 22.48
N ALA A 43 -29.97 -4.78 21.61
CA ALA A 43 -29.72 -6.18 21.31
C ALA A 43 -28.92 -6.85 22.44
N PRO A 44 -28.94 -8.19 22.55
CA PRO A 44 -28.08 -8.92 23.48
C PRO A 44 -26.58 -8.59 23.26
N PRO A 45 -25.73 -8.68 24.29
CA PRO A 45 -24.31 -8.34 24.19
C PRO A 45 -23.57 -9.03 23.04
N ALA A 46 -23.88 -10.30 22.78
CA ALA A 46 -23.28 -11.06 21.67
C ALA A 46 -23.67 -10.51 20.28
N GLU A 47 -24.86 -9.92 20.14
CA GLU A 47 -25.29 -9.29 18.89
C GLU A 47 -24.68 -7.90 18.70
N GLN A 48 -24.51 -7.15 19.80
CA GLN A 48 -23.78 -5.87 19.81
C GLN A 48 -22.31 -6.05 19.39
N GLU A 49 -21.62 -7.03 19.98
CA GLU A 49 -20.23 -7.36 19.64
C GLU A 49 -20.08 -7.80 18.18
N ARG A 50 -21.04 -8.60 17.69
CA ARG A 50 -21.10 -8.98 16.26
C ARG A 50 -21.28 -7.77 15.35
N ALA A 51 -22.19 -6.85 15.67
CA ALA A 51 -22.41 -5.63 14.90
C ALA A 51 -21.17 -4.75 14.87
N LEU A 52 -20.49 -4.59 16.02
CA LEU A 52 -19.23 -3.85 16.12
C LEU A 52 -18.15 -4.47 15.23
N THR A 53 -17.98 -5.79 15.30
CA THR A 53 -16.99 -6.54 14.50
C THR A 53 -17.27 -6.41 13.00
N LEU A 54 -18.54 -6.53 12.58
CA LEU A 54 -18.94 -6.38 11.18
C LEU A 54 -18.77 -4.94 10.68
N SER A 55 -19.11 -3.95 11.50
CA SER A 55 -18.91 -2.55 11.16
C SER A 55 -17.41 -2.23 10.97
N ALA A 56 -16.55 -2.72 11.87
CA ALA A 56 -15.10 -2.59 11.72
C ALA A 56 -14.61 -3.26 10.43
N LEU A 57 -15.06 -4.49 10.14
CA LEU A 57 -14.71 -5.21 8.91
C LEU A 57 -15.12 -4.44 7.65
N VAL A 58 -16.34 -3.91 7.59
CA VAL A 58 -16.83 -3.12 6.44
C VAL A 58 -16.00 -1.85 6.25
N ASN A 59 -15.62 -1.18 7.33
CA ASN A 59 -14.78 0.02 7.26
C ASN A 59 -13.38 -0.30 6.74
N THR A 60 -12.72 -1.32 7.30
CA THR A 60 -11.39 -1.74 6.83
C THR A 60 -11.46 -2.19 5.38
N ALA A 61 -12.42 -3.04 5.02
CA ALA A 61 -12.61 -3.52 3.66
C ALA A 61 -12.82 -2.36 2.68
N TYR A 62 -13.63 -1.35 3.05
CA TYR A 62 -13.84 -0.17 2.21
C TYR A 62 -12.56 0.64 2.04
N ARG A 63 -11.82 0.92 3.12
CA ARG A 63 -10.56 1.68 3.06
C ARG A 63 -9.54 0.97 2.17
N THR A 64 -9.35 -0.33 2.38
CA THR A 64 -8.42 -1.15 1.59
C THR A 64 -8.82 -1.23 0.13
N LEU A 65 -10.10 -1.50 -0.17
CA LEU A 65 -10.53 -1.61 -1.56
C LEU A 65 -10.64 -0.25 -2.24
N ARG A 66 -10.81 0.87 -1.54
CA ARG A 66 -10.89 2.19 -2.19
C ARG A 66 -9.55 2.69 -2.69
N ASP A 67 -8.47 2.41 -1.96
CA ASP A 67 -7.12 2.79 -2.36
C ASP A 67 -6.54 1.76 -3.37
N PRO A 68 -6.15 2.17 -4.60
CA PRO A 68 -5.67 1.23 -5.61
C PRO A 68 -4.45 0.42 -5.19
N ILE A 69 -3.50 1.03 -4.47
CA ILE A 69 -2.27 0.35 -4.05
C ILE A 69 -2.58 -0.63 -2.92
N ALA A 70 -3.32 -0.21 -1.90
CA ALA A 70 -3.73 -1.08 -0.80
C ALA A 70 -4.59 -2.25 -1.29
N ARG A 71 -5.42 -2.04 -2.32
CA ARG A 71 -6.19 -3.08 -3.00
C ARG A 71 -5.28 -4.13 -3.64
N ILE A 72 -4.21 -3.70 -4.33
CA ILE A 72 -3.23 -4.60 -4.93
C ILE A 72 -2.45 -5.36 -3.86
N GLU A 73 -1.98 -4.69 -2.81
CA GLU A 73 -1.29 -5.33 -1.68
C GLU A 73 -2.16 -6.37 -0.98
N TYR A 74 -3.45 -6.06 -0.81
CA TYR A 74 -4.44 -6.98 -0.27
C TYR A 74 -4.65 -8.20 -1.17
N LEU A 75 -4.79 -7.98 -2.47
CA LEU A 75 -4.93 -9.05 -3.46
C LEU A 75 -3.72 -9.99 -3.44
N VAL A 76 -2.50 -9.45 -3.44
CA VAL A 76 -1.27 -10.25 -3.36
C VAL A 76 -1.26 -11.10 -2.09
N ARG A 77 -1.63 -10.53 -0.93
CA ARG A 77 -1.72 -11.29 0.33
C ARG A 77 -2.74 -12.43 0.27
N LEU A 78 -3.89 -12.20 -0.37
CA LEU A 78 -4.90 -13.24 -0.57
C LEU A 78 -4.37 -14.40 -1.41
N GLU A 79 -3.71 -14.10 -2.54
CA GLU A 79 -3.18 -15.12 -3.44
C GLU A 79 -2.02 -15.92 -2.82
N GLU A 80 -1.26 -15.31 -1.91
CA GLU A 80 -0.21 -15.98 -1.16
C GLU A 80 -0.73 -16.75 0.07
N GLY A 81 -2.03 -16.71 0.33
CA GLY A 81 -2.63 -17.36 1.50
C GLY A 81 -2.16 -16.78 2.84
N ARG A 82 -1.64 -15.55 2.84
CA ARG A 82 -1.20 -14.86 4.07
C ARG A 82 -2.41 -14.38 4.87
N ASP A 83 -2.23 -14.24 6.18
CA ASP A 83 -3.23 -13.62 7.04
C ASP A 83 -3.47 -12.18 6.57
N THR A 84 -4.70 -11.90 6.16
CA THR A 84 -5.08 -10.62 5.56
C THR A 84 -5.42 -9.55 6.60
N ARG A 85 -5.26 -9.84 7.90
CA ARG A 85 -5.38 -8.83 8.96
C ARG A 85 -4.40 -7.66 8.73
N GLU A 86 -4.81 -6.45 9.12
CA GLU A 86 -3.96 -5.25 9.07
C GLU A 86 -2.68 -5.47 9.89
N GLY A 87 -1.52 -5.04 9.36
CA GLY A 87 -0.22 -5.09 10.05
C GLY A 87 0.77 -6.18 9.61
N SER A 88 0.38 -7.12 8.73
CA SER A 88 1.28 -8.17 8.20
C SER A 88 2.15 -7.72 7.02
N ALA A 89 2.69 -6.50 7.06
CA ALA A 89 3.56 -5.98 6.01
C ALA A 89 4.94 -6.63 6.09
N VAL A 90 5.20 -7.65 5.28
CA VAL A 90 6.57 -8.11 5.03
C VAL A 90 7.21 -7.06 4.13
N LYS A 91 8.22 -6.33 4.65
CA LYS A 91 9.07 -5.48 3.81
C LYS A 91 9.74 -6.38 2.77
N PRO A 92 9.44 -6.22 1.47
CA PRO A 92 10.13 -6.99 0.45
C PRO A 92 11.62 -6.68 0.51
N ALA A 93 12.48 -7.67 0.31
CA ALA A 93 13.89 -7.40 0.07
C ALA A 93 14.01 -6.51 -1.17
N ALA A 94 14.94 -5.55 -1.15
CA ALA A 94 15.18 -4.69 -2.31
C ALA A 94 15.50 -5.55 -3.54
N PRO A 95 14.85 -5.31 -4.68
CA PRO A 95 15.18 -6.01 -5.92
C PRO A 95 16.67 -5.85 -6.25
N PRO A 96 17.38 -6.91 -6.69
CA PRO A 96 18.79 -6.85 -7.06
C PRO A 96 19.10 -5.72 -8.05
N GLU A 97 18.17 -5.42 -8.94
CA GLU A 97 18.26 -4.39 -9.98
C GLU A 97 18.27 -2.97 -9.41
N LEU A 98 17.91 -2.79 -8.13
CA LEU A 98 17.97 -1.50 -7.44
C LEU A 98 19.25 -1.31 -6.66
N LEU A 99 19.98 -2.40 -6.33
CA LEU A 99 21.12 -2.38 -5.39
C LEU A 99 22.15 -1.30 -5.73
N GLU A 100 22.51 -1.16 -7.00
CA GLU A 100 23.48 -0.15 -7.45
C GLU A 100 23.00 1.28 -7.16
N GLU A 101 21.76 1.60 -7.50
CA GLU A 101 21.14 2.90 -7.22
C GLU A 101 21.01 3.16 -5.71
N ILE A 102 20.80 2.10 -4.90
CA ILE A 102 20.85 2.22 -3.43
C ILE A 102 22.21 2.72 -2.98
N PHE A 103 23.26 2.07 -3.44
CA PHE A 103 24.61 2.40 -3.03
C PHE A 103 24.96 3.83 -3.44
N GLU A 104 24.62 4.23 -4.67
CA GLU A 104 24.85 5.60 -5.16
C GLU A 104 24.16 6.65 -4.28
N VAL A 105 22.88 6.44 -3.94
CA VAL A 105 22.14 7.42 -3.11
C VAL A 105 22.67 7.43 -1.68
N GLN A 106 23.00 6.28 -1.10
CA GLN A 106 23.58 6.22 0.24
C GLN A 106 24.94 6.92 0.31
N GLU A 107 25.79 6.76 -0.71
CA GLU A 107 27.07 7.48 -0.81
C GLU A 107 26.85 9.00 -0.87
N MET A 108 25.91 9.46 -1.70
CA MET A 108 25.55 10.89 -1.77
C MET A 108 25.07 11.45 -0.42
N LEU A 109 24.28 10.66 0.33
CA LEU A 109 23.79 11.02 1.66
C LEU A 109 24.91 11.03 2.71
N GLU A 110 25.85 10.09 2.65
CA GLU A 110 27.01 10.04 3.54
C GLU A 110 27.96 11.21 3.29
N ASP A 111 28.24 11.54 2.03
CA ASP A 111 29.05 12.68 1.63
C ASP A 111 28.46 14.00 2.13
N ALA A 112 27.14 14.17 1.96
CA ALA A 112 26.40 15.32 2.46
C ALA A 112 26.50 15.47 3.99
N LYS A 113 26.44 14.35 4.73
CA LYS A 113 26.59 14.33 6.19
C LYS A 113 28.02 14.64 6.63
N ALA A 114 29.03 14.14 5.92
CA ALA A 114 30.43 14.26 6.30
C ALA A 114 31.00 15.65 5.98
N SER A 115 30.69 16.19 4.79
CA SER A 115 31.28 17.42 4.28
C SER A 115 30.40 18.66 4.48
N GLY A 116 29.15 18.44 4.90
CA GLY A 116 28.11 19.46 4.91
C GLY A 116 27.50 19.65 3.52
N LEU A 117 26.29 20.22 3.49
CA LEU A 117 25.52 20.40 2.26
C LEU A 117 25.64 21.85 1.76
N ASP A 118 26.49 22.05 0.75
CA ASP A 118 26.57 23.31 0.00
C ASP A 118 25.45 23.42 -1.06
N ASP A 119 25.44 24.50 -1.83
CA ASP A 119 24.40 24.71 -2.85
C ASP A 119 24.46 23.67 -3.98
N GLU A 120 25.67 23.22 -4.36
CA GLU A 120 25.85 22.20 -5.39
C GLU A 120 25.38 20.82 -4.91
N GLY A 121 25.74 20.43 -3.68
CA GLY A 121 25.27 19.23 -3.02
C GLY A 121 23.75 19.23 -2.85
N ARG A 122 23.16 20.35 -2.39
CA ARG A 122 21.70 20.52 -2.33
C ARG A 122 21.04 20.27 -3.68
N ASN A 123 21.54 20.89 -4.74
CA ASN A 123 20.99 20.74 -6.08
C ASN A 123 21.11 19.30 -6.60
N ARG A 124 22.23 18.61 -6.32
CA ARG A 124 22.41 17.20 -6.67
C ARG A 124 21.43 16.28 -5.94
N LEU A 125 21.29 16.42 -4.62
CA LEU A 125 20.31 15.64 -3.84
C LEU A 125 18.86 15.91 -4.29
N ALA A 126 18.51 17.17 -4.56
CA ALA A 126 17.19 17.54 -5.03
C ALA A 126 16.87 16.95 -6.42
N ALA A 127 17.84 16.98 -7.34
CA ALA A 127 17.68 16.38 -8.66
C ALA A 127 17.50 14.85 -8.58
N GLU A 128 18.26 14.17 -7.72
CA GLU A 128 18.12 12.73 -7.52
C GLU A 128 16.78 12.39 -6.87
N ARG A 129 16.34 13.15 -5.86
CA ARG A 129 14.99 13.02 -5.28
C ARG A 129 13.92 13.14 -6.37
N ASP A 130 13.99 14.18 -7.22
CA ASP A 130 12.98 14.41 -8.26
C ASP A 130 12.96 13.28 -9.30
N ARG A 131 14.13 12.74 -9.66
CA ARG A 131 14.25 11.54 -10.50
C ARG A 131 13.58 10.33 -9.86
N LEU A 132 13.86 10.05 -8.59
CA LEU A 132 13.26 8.90 -7.87
C LEU A 132 11.76 9.07 -7.66
N VAL A 133 11.28 10.30 -7.39
CA VAL A 133 9.84 10.62 -7.31
C VAL A 133 9.16 10.34 -8.65
N ALA A 134 9.74 10.77 -9.77
CA ALA A 134 9.20 10.50 -11.10
C ALA A 134 9.13 9.00 -11.38
N ARG A 135 10.17 8.24 -11.02
CA ARG A 135 10.19 6.78 -11.14
C ARG A 135 9.15 6.10 -10.25
N CYS A 136 8.99 6.54 -9.00
CA CYS A 136 8.00 6.01 -8.07
C CYS A 136 6.58 6.19 -8.62
N ARG A 137 6.30 7.33 -9.26
CA ARG A 137 5.03 7.56 -9.98
C ARG A 137 4.83 6.60 -11.15
N GLN A 138 5.86 6.38 -11.97
CA GLN A 138 5.79 5.41 -13.08
C GLN A 138 5.51 3.99 -12.56
N GLU A 139 6.11 3.61 -11.43
CA GLU A 139 5.85 2.30 -10.80
C GLU A 139 4.40 2.20 -10.29
N GLU A 140 3.87 3.27 -9.69
CA GLU A 140 2.45 3.34 -9.28
C GLU A 140 1.49 3.29 -10.48
N GLU A 141 1.84 3.93 -11.60
CA GLU A 141 1.09 3.85 -12.86
C GLU A 141 1.12 2.44 -13.47
N LEU A 142 2.27 1.75 -13.41
CA LEU A 142 2.39 0.35 -13.83
C LEU A 142 1.49 -0.56 -12.99
N LEU A 143 1.55 -0.41 -11.65
CA LEU A 143 0.74 -1.17 -10.69
C LEU A 143 -0.76 -0.98 -10.94
N THR A 144 -1.20 0.27 -11.07
CA THR A 144 -2.62 0.63 -11.14
C THR A 144 -3.20 0.63 -12.55
N GLY A 145 -2.35 0.62 -13.57
CA GLY A 145 -2.71 0.56 -14.98
C GLY A 145 -2.48 -0.84 -15.57
N ALA A 146 -1.33 -1.04 -16.20
CA ALA A 146 -1.08 -2.23 -17.01
C ALA A 146 -1.15 -3.54 -16.21
N LEU A 147 -0.53 -3.62 -15.02
CA LEU A 147 -0.59 -4.84 -14.22
C LEU A 147 -2.00 -5.12 -13.66
N ALA A 148 -2.75 -4.06 -13.33
CA ALA A 148 -4.13 -4.18 -12.92
C ALA A 148 -5.02 -4.75 -14.04
N ALA A 149 -4.84 -4.26 -15.27
CA ALA A 149 -5.51 -4.80 -16.44
C ALA A 149 -5.11 -6.26 -16.73
N ASP A 150 -3.81 -6.57 -16.67
CA ASP A 150 -3.30 -7.94 -16.85
C ASP A 150 -3.92 -8.90 -15.82
N TRP A 151 -4.13 -8.47 -14.58
CA TRP A 151 -4.81 -9.27 -13.56
C TRP A 151 -6.27 -9.54 -13.91
N ASP A 152 -7.00 -8.50 -14.33
CA ASP A 152 -8.41 -8.59 -14.66
C ASP A 152 -8.66 -9.49 -15.88
N GLU A 153 -7.72 -9.53 -16.82
CA GLU A 153 -7.74 -10.38 -18.01
C GLU A 153 -7.13 -11.78 -17.79
N ALA A 154 -6.32 -11.96 -16.74
CA ALA A 154 -5.60 -13.20 -16.50
C ALA A 154 -6.51 -14.38 -16.17
N SER A 155 -6.32 -15.48 -16.89
CA SER A 155 -6.84 -16.79 -16.49
C SER A 155 -6.21 -17.26 -15.16
N PRO A 156 -6.85 -18.19 -14.43
CA PRO A 156 -6.30 -18.74 -13.19
C PRO A 156 -4.86 -19.26 -13.30
N ALA A 157 -4.48 -19.82 -14.46
CA ALA A 157 -3.12 -20.30 -14.71
C ALA A 157 -2.10 -19.17 -14.93
N GLY A 158 -2.54 -17.98 -15.37
CA GLY A 158 -1.69 -16.80 -15.58
C GLY A 158 -1.49 -15.94 -14.34
N ARG A 159 -2.40 -16.03 -13.35
CA ARG A 159 -2.36 -15.22 -12.12
C ARG A 159 -1.06 -15.29 -11.32
N PRO A 160 -0.40 -16.45 -11.14
CA PRO A 160 0.87 -16.50 -10.41
C PRO A 160 1.96 -15.60 -11.02
N ARG A 161 1.98 -15.46 -12.35
CA ARG A 161 2.92 -14.57 -13.04
C ARG A 161 2.60 -13.10 -12.74
N VAL A 162 1.33 -12.70 -12.80
CA VAL A 162 0.92 -11.33 -12.50
C VAL A 162 1.17 -10.98 -11.03
N VAL A 163 0.93 -11.92 -10.10
CA VAL A 163 1.25 -11.75 -8.67
C VAL A 163 2.77 -11.55 -8.46
N ALA A 164 3.61 -12.30 -9.18
CA ALA A 164 5.06 -12.09 -9.11
C ALA A 164 5.46 -10.70 -9.59
N ALA A 165 4.85 -10.20 -10.68
CA ALA A 165 5.07 -8.85 -11.19
C ALA A 165 4.60 -7.77 -10.19
N PHE A 166 3.42 -7.91 -9.59
CA PHE A 166 2.95 -7.01 -8.53
C PHE A 166 3.91 -6.95 -7.36
N LYS A 167 4.43 -8.10 -6.92
CA LYS A 167 5.37 -8.15 -5.80
C LYS A 167 6.68 -7.42 -6.10
N ALA A 168 7.22 -7.60 -7.30
CA ALA A 168 8.41 -6.88 -7.73
C ALA A 168 8.16 -5.36 -7.75
N ALA A 169 7.04 -4.93 -8.35
CA ALA A 169 6.69 -3.52 -8.44
C ALA A 169 6.41 -2.87 -7.07
N LEU A 170 5.70 -3.57 -6.17
CA LEU A 170 5.48 -3.12 -4.80
C LEU A 170 6.78 -3.02 -4.00
N ALA A 171 7.71 -3.96 -4.20
CA ALA A 171 9.04 -3.92 -3.59
C ALA A 171 9.83 -2.69 -4.05
N THR A 172 9.86 -2.46 -5.36
CA THR A 172 10.49 -1.27 -5.97
C THR A 172 9.88 0.01 -5.41
N ARG A 173 8.56 0.12 -5.40
CA ARG A 173 7.84 1.28 -4.86
C ARG A 173 8.18 1.54 -3.39
N ALA A 174 8.12 0.52 -2.54
CA ALA A 174 8.39 0.65 -1.11
C ALA A 174 9.83 1.10 -0.84
N TYR A 175 10.76 0.59 -1.63
CA TYR A 175 12.16 0.99 -1.58
C TYR A 175 12.34 2.45 -2.01
N LEU A 176 11.85 2.83 -3.20
CA LEU A 176 11.93 4.20 -3.72
C LEU A 176 11.37 5.21 -2.71
N ARG A 177 10.24 4.89 -2.07
CA ARG A 177 9.65 5.75 -1.04
C ARG A 177 10.60 5.97 0.14
N THR A 178 11.23 4.91 0.64
CA THR A 178 12.19 5.00 1.76
C THR A 178 13.36 5.93 1.40
N VAL A 179 13.90 5.79 0.18
CA VAL A 179 15.03 6.61 -0.27
C VAL A 179 14.63 8.07 -0.48
N ILE A 180 13.45 8.30 -1.05
CA ILE A 180 12.90 9.65 -1.21
C ILE A 180 12.77 10.32 0.15
N ASP A 181 12.24 9.61 1.15
CA ASP A 181 12.11 10.11 2.53
C ASP A 181 13.50 10.45 3.13
N ASP A 182 14.51 9.59 2.94
CA ASP A 182 15.89 9.84 3.39
C ASP A 182 16.51 11.08 2.70
N LEU A 183 16.28 11.26 1.40
CA LEU A 183 16.73 12.42 0.63
C LEU A 183 16.03 13.71 1.07
N GLU A 184 14.73 13.65 1.34
CA GLU A 184 13.94 14.78 1.85
C GLU A 184 14.43 15.21 3.23
N ALA A 185 14.71 14.25 4.13
CA ALA A 185 15.27 14.53 5.45
C ALA A 185 16.67 15.19 5.36
N ALA A 186 17.51 14.77 4.40
CA ALA A 186 18.82 15.39 4.19
C ALA A 186 18.73 16.81 3.61
N LEU A 187 17.71 17.10 2.80
CA LEU A 187 17.46 18.42 2.21
C LEU A 187 16.83 19.41 3.18
N ASP A 188 16.02 18.94 4.13
CA ASP A 188 15.39 19.75 5.18
C ASP A 188 15.64 19.18 6.59
N PRO A 189 16.86 19.32 7.14
CA PRO A 189 17.20 18.80 8.45
C PRO A 189 16.49 19.52 9.61
N ALA A 190 15.85 20.67 9.34
CA ALA A 190 15.07 21.40 10.35
C ALA A 190 13.64 20.85 10.52
N GLY A 191 13.16 20.03 9.58
CA GLY A 191 11.85 19.38 9.63
C GLY A 191 11.78 18.13 10.53
N GLU A 192 12.92 17.59 10.98
CA GLU A 192 13.00 16.37 11.79
C GLU A 192 12.50 16.51 13.24
N THR A 193 12.16 17.72 13.70
CA THR A 193 11.71 17.91 15.10
C THR A 193 10.29 17.44 15.41
N ASP A 194 9.49 16.97 14.44
CA ASP A 194 8.07 16.67 14.73
C ASP A 194 7.49 15.35 14.20
N VAL A 195 8.25 14.46 13.55
CA VAL A 195 7.66 13.19 13.07
C VAL A 195 8.58 11.98 13.24
N THR A 196 8.21 11.15 14.23
CA THR A 196 8.47 9.69 14.37
C THR A 196 9.86 9.18 14.75
N HIS A 197 10.07 9.01 16.06
CA HIS A 197 10.33 7.65 16.56
C HIS A 197 9.05 6.84 16.38
N HIS A 198 8.98 5.92 15.42
CA HIS A 198 8.21 4.66 15.51
C HIS A 198 8.66 3.75 14.34
N ARG A 199 9.85 3.19 14.49
CA ARG A 199 10.37 2.09 13.66
C ARG A 199 10.32 0.84 14.51
N HIS A 200 9.23 0.07 14.41
CA HIS A 200 9.13 -1.33 14.85
C HIS A 200 8.07 -2.04 14.01
#